data_AF-A0A5C5TGX3-F1
#
_entry.id   AF-A0A5C5TGX3-F1
#
_cell.length_a   1.000
_cell.length_b   1.000
_cell.length_c   1.000
_cell.angle_alpha   90.00
_cell.angle_beta   90.00
_cell.angle_gamma   90.00
#
_symmetry.space_group_name_H-M   'P 1'
#
loop_
_entity.id
_entity.type
_entity.pdbx_description
1 polymer ?
#
loop_
_entity_poly.entity_id
_entity_poly.type
_entity_poly.pdbx_seq_one_letter_code
_entity_poly.pdbx_strand_id
1 'polypeptide(L)'
;MATNTLTEHQIEVVRNCLVAAIEGPFFEDWEFHTLIGIDRLELKEILEKWPATDSRDENAARNVMGNLLGYPHGQDGALLRYVSGGRTEIESVFETWSHTQDSRAL
;
A
#
# COMPACT_ATOMS: atom_id res chain seq x y z
N MET A 1 15.67 -6.10 -1.62
CA MET A 1 14.31 -5.81 -1.13
C MET A 1 14.06 -4.35 -1.38
N ALA A 2 12.93 -4.01 -1.98
CA ALA A 2 12.66 -2.65 -2.44
C ALA A 2 12.33 -1.72 -1.27
N THR A 3 11.79 -2.23 -0.17
CA THR A 3 11.53 -1.46 1.07
C THR A 3 12.79 -0.85 1.69
N ASN A 4 13.97 -1.43 1.45
CA ASN A 4 15.27 -0.95 1.95
C ASN A 4 15.71 0.42 1.40
N THR A 5 14.89 1.02 0.54
CA THR A 5 15.12 2.33 -0.10
C THR A 5 14.14 3.39 0.35
N LEU A 6 13.12 2.98 1.13
CA LEU A 6 12.18 3.87 1.77
C LEU A 6 12.76 4.38 3.10
N THR A 7 12.49 5.63 3.42
CA THR A 7 12.70 6.18 4.77
C THR A 7 11.74 5.55 5.77
N GLU A 8 12.02 5.68 7.07
CA GLU A 8 11.13 5.22 8.14
C GLU A 8 9.72 5.82 8.02
N HIS A 9 9.62 7.11 7.68
CA HIS A 9 8.34 7.78 7.43
C HIS A 9 7.59 7.14 6.27
N GLN A 10 8.27 6.87 5.17
CA GLN A 10 7.66 6.23 4.00
C GLN A 10 7.21 4.80 4.30
N ILE A 11 7.97 4.04 5.09
CA ILE A 11 7.57 2.71 5.56
C ILE A 11 6.26 2.79 6.36
N GLU A 12 6.12 3.80 7.24
CA GLU A 12 4.89 4.02 8.01
C GLU A 12 3.71 4.45 7.13
N VAL A 13 3.95 5.26 6.09
CA VAL A 13 2.90 5.59 5.10
C VAL A 13 2.39 4.32 4.41
N VAL A 14 3.28 3.41 3.99
CA VAL A 14 2.87 2.13 3.41
C VAL A 14 2.07 1.31 4.44
N ARG A 15 2.56 1.21 5.68
CA ARG A 15 1.88 0.50 6.76
C ARG A 15 0.46 1.02 6.98
N ASN A 16 0.28 2.34 7.02
CA ASN A 16 -1.01 2.99 7.16
C ASN A 16 -1.94 2.73 5.96
N CYS A 17 -1.40 2.61 4.75
CA CYS A 17 -2.17 2.17 3.59
C CYS A 17 -2.67 0.72 3.75
N LEU A 18 -1.86 -0.19 4.31
CA LEU A 18 -2.30 -1.57 4.60
C LEU A 18 -3.44 -1.57 5.63
N VAL A 19 -3.31 -0.80 6.71
CA VAL A 19 -4.38 -0.64 7.71
C VAL A 19 -5.65 -0.07 7.06
N ALA A 20 -5.51 0.97 6.23
CA ALA A 20 -6.63 1.55 5.49
C ALA A 20 -7.33 0.51 4.60
N ALA A 21 -6.58 -0.32 3.89
CA ALA A 21 -7.14 -1.38 3.06
C ALA A 21 -7.91 -2.41 3.90
N ILE A 22 -7.41 -2.79 5.08
CA ILE A 22 -8.00 -3.80 5.95
C ILE A 22 -9.27 -3.29 6.65
N GLU A 23 -9.22 -2.08 7.19
CA GLU A 23 -10.24 -1.55 8.12
C GLU A 23 -11.15 -0.50 7.48
N GLY A 24 -10.72 0.10 6.37
CA GLY A 24 -11.39 1.21 5.75
C GLY A 24 -12.40 0.80 4.67
N PRO A 25 -13.25 1.76 4.25
CA PRO A 25 -14.34 1.52 3.29
C PRO A 25 -13.89 1.55 1.82
N PHE A 26 -12.60 1.31 1.54
CA PHE A 26 -12.02 1.57 0.20
C PHE A 26 -12.23 0.44 -0.79
N PHE A 27 -12.37 -0.79 -0.29
CA PHE A 27 -12.47 -2.00 -1.10
C PHE A 27 -13.61 -2.85 -0.59
N GLU A 28 -14.47 -3.34 -1.48
CA GLU A 28 -15.49 -4.32 -1.13
C GLU A 28 -14.87 -5.72 -0.99
N ASP A 29 -15.45 -6.55 -0.12
CA ASP A 29 -14.87 -7.86 0.21
C ASP A 29 -14.74 -8.79 -1.00
N TRP A 30 -15.70 -8.75 -1.91
CA TRP A 30 -15.70 -9.62 -3.09
C TRP A 30 -14.64 -9.21 -4.13
N GLU A 31 -14.30 -7.92 -4.22
CA GLU A 31 -13.25 -7.40 -5.13
C GLU A 31 -11.86 -7.43 -4.52
N PHE A 32 -11.75 -7.52 -3.19
CA PHE A 32 -10.48 -7.37 -2.48
C PHE A 32 -9.38 -8.27 -3.07
N HIS A 33 -9.68 -9.56 -3.22
CA HIS A 33 -8.74 -10.52 -3.78
C HIS A 33 -8.38 -10.23 -5.25
N THR A 34 -9.31 -9.69 -6.03
CA THR A 34 -9.08 -9.34 -7.44
C THR A 34 -8.20 -8.11 -7.57
N LEU A 35 -8.39 -7.10 -6.72
CA LEU A 35 -7.62 -5.86 -6.74
C LEU A 35 -6.22 -6.03 -6.15
N ILE A 36 -6.09 -6.77 -5.05
CA ILE A 36 -4.85 -6.88 -4.29
C ILE A 36 -4.05 -8.13 -4.67
N GLY A 37 -4.72 -9.21 -5.09
CA GLY A 37 -4.13 -10.51 -5.40
C GLY A 37 -4.06 -11.48 -4.22
N ILE A 38 -4.53 -11.06 -3.05
CA ILE A 38 -4.60 -11.82 -1.79
C ILE A 38 -5.86 -11.43 -1.02
N ASP A 39 -6.26 -12.22 -0.04
CA ASP A 39 -7.37 -11.87 0.83
C ASP A 39 -7.01 -10.92 1.99
N ARG A 40 -8.01 -10.45 2.74
CA ARG A 40 -7.80 -9.53 3.87
C ARG A 40 -7.05 -10.17 5.04
N LEU A 41 -7.17 -11.48 5.24
CA LEU A 41 -6.48 -12.18 6.31
C LEU A 41 -5.00 -12.27 5.99
N GLU A 42 -4.66 -12.64 4.75
CA GLU A 42 -3.28 -12.61 4.25
C GLU A 42 -2.69 -11.21 4.33
N LEU A 43 -3.46 -10.15 4.01
CA LEU A 43 -2.97 -8.78 4.14
C LEU A 43 -2.71 -8.39 5.61
N LYS A 44 -3.50 -8.89 6.58
CA LYS A 44 -3.23 -8.72 8.00
C LYS A 44 -1.91 -9.38 8.42
N GLU A 45 -1.65 -10.59 7.94
CA GLU A 45 -0.38 -11.28 8.20
C GLU A 45 0.81 -10.50 7.62
N ILE A 46 0.65 -9.88 6.45
CA ILE A 46 1.67 -8.99 5.86
C ILE A 46 1.88 -7.75 6.75
N LEU A 47 0.81 -7.13 7.23
CA LEU A 47 0.88 -5.95 8.09
C LEU A 47 1.66 -6.23 9.39
N GLU A 48 1.47 -7.42 10.00
CA GLU A 48 2.15 -7.80 11.24
C GLU A 48 3.67 -7.92 11.10
N LYS A 49 4.15 -8.28 9.91
CA LYS A 49 5.59 -8.41 9.60
C LYS A 49 6.13 -7.27 8.75
N TRP A 50 5.37 -6.19 8.55
CA TRP A 50 5.80 -5.05 7.75
C TRP A 50 6.94 -4.28 8.46
N PRO A 51 8.03 -3.88 7.76
CA PRO A 51 8.28 -3.99 6.33
C PRO A 51 8.60 -5.42 5.87
N ALA A 52 7.98 -5.85 4.76
CA ALA A 52 8.08 -7.23 4.29
C ALA A 52 9.46 -7.58 3.72
N THR A 53 9.78 -8.87 3.80
CA THR A 53 11.07 -9.45 3.41
C THR A 53 11.00 -10.34 2.17
N ASP A 54 9.91 -10.32 1.43
CA ASP A 54 9.79 -11.06 0.18
C ASP A 54 8.99 -10.26 -0.86
N SER A 55 9.16 -10.63 -2.13
CA SER A 55 8.59 -9.90 -3.25
C SER A 55 7.08 -10.05 -3.37
N ARG A 56 6.49 -11.14 -2.86
CA ARG A 56 5.04 -11.33 -2.91
C ARG A 56 4.36 -10.28 -2.03
N ASP A 57 4.86 -10.13 -0.82
CA ASP A 57 4.30 -9.19 0.16
C ASP A 57 4.56 -7.74 -0.23
N GLU A 58 5.75 -7.43 -0.76
CA GLU A 58 6.05 -6.12 -1.33
C GLU A 58 5.07 -5.78 -2.48
N ASN A 59 4.75 -6.75 -3.34
CA ASN A 59 3.79 -6.56 -4.44
C ASN A 59 2.36 -6.36 -3.94
N ALA A 60 1.92 -7.09 -2.92
CA ALA A 60 0.60 -6.89 -2.32
C ALA A 60 0.46 -5.47 -1.72
N ALA A 61 1.48 -5.01 -0.99
CA ALA A 61 1.52 -3.64 -0.45
C ALA A 61 1.51 -2.58 -1.56
N ARG A 62 2.23 -2.81 -2.65
CA ARG A 62 2.21 -1.95 -3.84
C ARG A 62 0.82 -1.91 -4.49
N ASN A 63 0.16 -3.06 -4.65
CA ASN A 63 -1.20 -3.13 -5.19
C ASN A 63 -2.19 -2.37 -4.32
N VAL A 64 -2.07 -2.45 -2.99
CA VAL A 64 -2.88 -1.65 -2.06
C VAL A 64 -2.70 -0.16 -2.34
N MET A 65 -1.46 0.34 -2.36
CA MET A 65 -1.21 1.76 -2.63
C MET A 65 -1.73 2.19 -4.00
N GLY A 66 -1.45 1.40 -5.04
CA GLY A 66 -1.90 1.69 -6.40
C GLY A 66 -3.42 1.77 -6.49
N ASN A 67 -4.15 0.87 -5.84
CA ASN A 67 -5.61 0.89 -5.83
C ASN A 67 -6.18 2.01 -4.95
N LEU A 68 -5.54 2.41 -3.84
CA LEU A 68 -5.93 3.61 -3.08
C LEU A 68 -5.70 4.93 -3.86
N LEU A 69 -4.90 4.92 -4.92
CA LEU A 69 -4.71 6.06 -5.81
C LEU A 69 -5.59 5.97 -7.07
N GLY A 70 -5.77 4.77 -7.64
CA GLY A 70 -6.39 4.60 -8.95
C GLY A 70 -7.85 4.13 -8.93
N TYR A 71 -8.29 3.46 -7.86
CA TYR A 71 -9.63 2.87 -7.81
C TYR A 71 -10.67 3.96 -7.49
N PRO A 72 -11.84 3.97 -8.16
CA PRO A 72 -12.86 4.98 -7.95
C PRO A 72 -13.63 4.74 -6.63
N HIS A 73 -12.93 4.84 -5.50
CA HIS A 73 -13.55 4.76 -4.17
C HIS A 73 -14.23 6.08 -3.77
N GLY A 74 -13.71 7.23 -4.22
CA GLY A 74 -14.25 8.56 -3.86
C GLY A 74 -14.14 8.89 -2.35
N GLN A 75 -13.37 8.09 -1.62
CA GLN A 75 -13.23 8.13 -0.15
C GLN A 75 -11.99 8.90 0.34
N ASP A 76 -11.48 9.91 -0.38
CA ASP A 76 -10.27 10.66 0.04
C ASP A 76 -10.40 11.27 1.44
N GLY A 77 -11.60 11.70 1.83
CA GLY A 77 -11.87 12.18 3.19
C GLY A 77 -11.78 11.09 4.26
N ALA A 78 -12.11 9.84 3.94
CA ALA A 78 -11.90 8.71 4.84
C ALA A 78 -10.42 8.33 4.92
N LEU A 79 -9.67 8.50 3.83
CA LEU A 79 -8.24 8.17 3.74
C LEU A 79 -7.40 8.99 4.72
N LEU A 80 -7.79 10.26 4.95
CA LEU A 80 -7.18 11.14 5.96
C LEU A 80 -7.24 10.60 7.40
N ARG A 81 -8.12 9.64 7.69
CA ARG A 81 -8.17 8.98 9.02
C ARG A 81 -7.04 7.98 9.22
N TYR A 82 -6.45 7.49 8.14
CA TYR A 82 -5.42 6.47 8.15
C TYR A 82 -4.06 7.04 7.75
N VAL A 83 -4.02 7.90 6.73
CA VAL A 83 -2.80 8.53 6.23
C VAL A 83 -2.95 10.04 6.37
N SER A 84 -2.12 10.67 7.21
CA SER A 84 -2.29 12.08 7.58
C SER A 84 -2.18 13.04 6.39
N GLY A 85 -1.30 12.77 5.43
CA GLY A 85 -1.19 13.54 4.18
C GLY A 85 -2.15 13.08 3.07
N GLY A 86 -3.01 12.09 3.35
CA GLY A 86 -4.01 11.56 2.43
C GLY A 86 -3.42 11.09 1.11
N ARG A 87 -4.18 11.26 0.03
CA ARG A 87 -3.82 10.83 -1.33
C ARG A 87 -2.45 11.35 -1.78
N THR A 88 -2.16 12.64 -1.56
CA THR A 88 -0.92 13.29 -2.01
C THR A 88 0.33 12.65 -1.40
N GLU A 89 0.27 12.31 -0.11
CA GLU A 89 1.39 11.65 0.57
C GLU A 89 1.59 10.23 0.04
N ILE A 90 0.50 9.48 -0.18
CA ILE A 90 0.57 8.13 -0.76
C ILE A 90 1.18 8.18 -2.16
N GLU A 91 0.78 9.13 -3.00
CA GLU A 91 1.30 9.33 -4.35
C GLU A 91 2.82 9.59 -4.33
N SER A 92 3.29 10.52 -3.48
CA SER A 92 4.71 10.82 -3.34
C SER A 92 5.55 9.61 -2.91
N VAL A 93 5.04 8.80 -1.97
CA VAL A 93 5.72 7.56 -1.54
C VAL A 93 5.69 6.51 -2.66
N PHE A 94 4.56 6.35 -3.34
CA PHE A 94 4.39 5.38 -4.41
C PHE A 94 5.30 5.65 -5.62
N GLU A 95 5.47 6.91 -6.01
CA GLU A 95 6.40 7.33 -7.05
C GLU A 95 7.84 7.01 -6.65
N THR A 96 8.26 7.40 -5.44
CA THR A 96 9.62 7.11 -4.91
C THR A 96 9.90 5.61 -4.94
N TRP A 97 8.94 4.80 -4.49
CA TRP A 97 9.09 3.35 -4.46
C TRP A 97 9.13 2.73 -5.87
N SER A 98 8.50 3.34 -6.86
CA SER A 98 8.46 2.85 -8.25
C SER A 98 9.75 3.15 -9.01
N HIS A 99 10.31 4.36 -8.87
CA HIS A 99 11.58 4.75 -9.49
C HIS A 99 12.79 3.92 -9.01
N THR A 100 12.67 3.31 -7.84
CA THR A 100 13.74 2.48 -7.27
C THR A 100 13.84 1.09 -7.92
N GLN A 101 12.81 0.62 -8.63
CA GLN A 101 12.86 -0.64 -9.38
C GLN A 101 13.53 -0.49 -10.76
N ASP A 102 13.31 0.62 -11.47
CA ASP A 102 13.95 0.91 -12.76
C ASP A 102 15.48 1.02 -12.64
N SER A 103 15.98 1.48 -11.50
CA SER A 103 17.42 1.65 -11.24
C SER A 103 18.18 0.33 -11.01
N ARG A 104 17.49 -0.82 -10.92
CA ARG A 104 18.08 -2.15 -10.69
C ARG A 104 17.96 -3.08 -11.91
N ALA A 105 17.44 -2.57 -13.03
CA ALA A 105 17.31 -3.28 -14.31
C ALA A 105 18.50 -3.03 -15.27
N LEU A 106 19.61 -2.45 -14.79
CA LEU A 106 20.86 -2.23 -15.53
C LEU A 106 22.05 -2.88 -14.82
#